data_AF-A0A1C6G7T0-F1
#
_entry.id   AF-A0A1C6G7T0-F1
#
_cell.length_a   1.000
_cell.length_b   1.000
_cell.length_c   1.000
_cell.angle_alpha   90.00
_cell.angle_beta   90.00
_cell.angle_gamma   90.00
#
_symmetry.space_group_name_H-M   'P 1'
#
loop_
_entity.id
_entity.type
_entity.pdbx_description
1 polymer ?
#
loop_
_entity_poly.entity_id
_entity_poly.type
_entity_poly.pdbx_seq_one_letter_code
_entity_poly.pdbx_strand_id
1 'polypeptide(L)'
;MENNIAFVDSYHERNYIELVKNFMGKLNKDLYIVLKLLSIDEVYSVAKEYICGTTIKFKELLNDTRIINTSRFIVELAYSFYTRNFSVNELSSTRKLDMDTRNFIINILNYYEKKEKEVNTCA
;
A
#
# COMPACT_ATOMS: atom_id res chain seq x y z
N MET A 1 -17.06 9.89 1.99
CA MET A 1 -15.83 9.13 2.29
C MET A 1 -15.97 8.61 3.70
N GLU A 2 -16.56 7.43 3.87
CA GLU A 2 -16.65 6.73 5.15
C GLU A 2 -15.90 5.40 4.99
N ASN A 3 -15.20 4.97 6.03
CA ASN A 3 -14.13 3.96 6.08
C ASN A 3 -12.73 4.54 5.89
N ASN A 4 -12.30 5.39 6.84
CA ASN A 4 -10.88 5.68 7.02
C ASN A 4 -10.22 4.44 7.66
N ILE A 5 -9.47 3.68 6.87
CA ILE A 5 -8.59 2.64 7.42
C ILE A 5 -7.59 3.37 8.33
N ALA A 6 -7.48 2.95 9.59
CA ALA A 6 -6.54 3.54 10.55
C ALA A 6 -5.09 3.46 10.02
N PHE A 7 -4.26 4.42 10.40
CA PHE A 7 -2.81 4.32 10.17
C PHE A 7 -2.19 3.39 11.22
N VAL A 8 -1.02 2.85 10.90
CA VAL A 8 -0.25 2.00 11.84
C VAL A 8 0.19 2.85 13.03
N ASP A 9 0.77 4.01 12.75
CA ASP A 9 1.19 4.99 13.73
C ASP A 9 1.18 6.41 13.14
N SER A 10 1.68 7.38 13.92
CA SER A 10 1.77 8.77 13.49
C SER A 10 2.80 9.05 12.39
N TYR A 11 3.84 8.19 12.25
CA TYR A 11 4.84 8.35 11.19
C TYR A 11 4.25 7.94 9.85
N HIS A 12 3.56 6.81 9.83
CA HIS A 12 2.80 6.34 8.68
C HIS A 12 1.80 7.40 8.20
N GLU A 13 1.04 8.03 9.09
CA GLU A 13 0.12 9.12 8.70
C GLU A 13 0.85 10.31 8.05
N ARG A 14 1.97 10.76 8.64
CA ARG A 14 2.76 11.87 8.09
C ARG A 14 3.32 11.53 6.70
N ASN A 15 3.91 10.34 6.56
CA ASN A 15 4.45 9.83 5.30
C ASN A 15 3.36 9.76 4.22
N TYR A 16 2.16 9.30 4.60
CA TYR A 16 1.02 9.23 3.68
C TYR A 16 0.60 10.61 3.18
N ILE A 17 0.47 11.59 4.10
CA ILE A 17 0.11 12.97 3.74
C ILE A 17 1.15 13.57 2.79
N GLU A 18 2.44 13.29 3.00
CA GLU A 18 3.51 13.74 2.11
C GLU A 18 3.38 13.13 0.71
N LEU A 19 3.16 11.80 0.61
CA LEU A 19 2.97 11.14 -0.68
C LEU A 19 1.75 11.66 -1.42
N VAL A 20 0.61 11.78 -0.75
CA VAL A 20 -0.67 12.15 -1.36
C VAL A 20 -0.65 13.51 -2.04
N LYS A 21 0.17 14.46 -1.55
CA LYS A 21 0.32 15.78 -2.19
C LYS A 21 0.67 15.67 -3.67
N ASN A 22 1.46 14.67 -4.05
CA ASN A 22 1.86 14.45 -5.43
C ASN A 22 0.73 13.88 -6.32
N PHE A 23 -0.37 13.41 -5.72
CA PHE A 23 -1.48 12.72 -6.39
C PHE A 23 -2.83 13.44 -6.24
N MET A 24 -2.82 14.68 -5.73
CA MET A 24 -4.05 15.47 -5.59
C MET A 24 -4.81 15.55 -6.93
N GLY A 25 -6.10 15.20 -6.89
CA GLY A 25 -6.98 15.15 -8.07
C GLY A 25 -6.99 13.83 -8.87
N LYS A 26 -6.11 12.87 -8.57
CA LYS A 26 -6.08 11.53 -9.22
C LYS A 26 -6.36 10.36 -8.29
N LEU A 27 -6.65 10.65 -7.02
CA LEU A 27 -6.88 9.64 -5.98
C LEU A 27 -8.17 8.85 -6.25
N ASN A 28 -7.99 7.57 -6.55
CA ASN A 28 -9.06 6.57 -6.56
C ASN A 28 -8.85 5.56 -5.41
N LYS A 29 -9.79 4.63 -5.22
CA LYS A 29 -9.73 3.61 -4.16
C LYS A 29 -8.42 2.81 -4.16
N ASP A 30 -7.98 2.37 -5.33
CA ASP A 30 -6.82 1.49 -5.44
C ASP A 30 -5.54 2.29 -5.17
N LEU A 31 -5.43 3.48 -5.75
CA LEU A 31 -4.32 4.38 -5.51
C LEU A 31 -4.25 4.83 -4.05
N TYR A 32 -5.39 5.04 -3.38
CA TYR A 32 -5.44 5.31 -1.94
C TYR A 32 -4.80 4.18 -1.13
N ILE A 33 -5.14 2.93 -1.42
CA ILE A 33 -4.57 1.75 -0.76
C ILE A 33 -3.07 1.62 -1.07
N VAL A 34 -2.70 1.80 -2.35
CA VAL A 34 -1.30 1.77 -2.80
C VAL A 34 -0.45 2.78 -2.03
N LEU A 35 -0.89 4.03 -1.97
CA LEU A 35 -0.15 5.08 -1.28
C LEU A 35 -0.08 4.83 0.23
N LYS A 36 -1.13 4.28 0.83
CA LYS A 36 -1.11 3.86 2.23
C LYS A 36 -0.09 2.75 2.51
N LEU A 37 -0.02 1.72 1.66
CA LEU A 37 0.99 0.66 1.81
C LEU A 37 2.42 1.20 1.65
N LEU A 38 2.66 2.06 0.66
CA LEU A 38 3.98 2.65 0.41
C LEU A 38 4.39 3.68 1.46
N SER A 39 3.46 4.19 2.28
CA SER A 39 3.75 5.13 3.37
C SER A 39 4.09 4.48 4.72
N ILE A 40 3.99 3.15 4.83
CA ILE A 40 4.51 2.45 6.02
C ILE A 40 6.00 2.75 6.13
N ASP A 41 6.47 3.15 7.32
CA ASP A 41 7.81 3.70 7.53
C ASP A 41 8.94 2.78 6.98
N GLU A 42 8.77 1.47 7.18
CA GLU A 42 9.64 0.39 6.71
C GLU A 42 9.83 0.32 5.18
N VAL A 43 8.89 0.92 4.43
CA VAL A 43 8.88 0.97 2.96
C VAL A 43 9.12 2.39 2.46
N TYR A 44 8.57 3.38 3.16
CA TYR A 44 8.51 4.77 2.75
C TYR A 44 9.87 5.38 2.44
N SER A 45 10.86 5.11 3.29
CA SER A 45 12.21 5.66 3.18
C SER A 45 12.83 5.42 1.79
N VAL A 46 12.55 4.26 1.20
CA VAL A 46 13.00 3.87 -0.14
C VAL A 46 11.95 4.22 -1.20
N ALA A 47 10.67 3.91 -0.95
CA ALA A 47 9.60 4.05 -1.94
C ALA A 47 9.45 5.48 -2.47
N LYS A 48 9.65 6.50 -1.62
CA LYS A 48 9.55 7.91 -2.03
C LYS A 48 10.53 8.28 -3.15
N GLU A 49 11.70 7.63 -3.24
CA GLU A 49 12.69 7.87 -4.30
C GLU A 49 12.21 7.37 -5.68
N TYR A 50 11.24 6.46 -5.69
CA TYR A 50 10.66 5.85 -6.89
C TYR A 50 9.31 6.45 -7.29
N ILE A 51 8.90 7.53 -6.63
CA ILE A 51 7.68 8.26 -6.93
C ILE A 51 8.06 9.58 -7.61
N CYS A 52 7.78 9.67 -8.91
CA CYS A 52 8.09 10.85 -9.72
C CYS A 52 6.77 11.49 -10.18
N GLY A 53 6.38 12.60 -9.54
CA GLY A 53 5.06 13.20 -9.75
C GLY A 53 3.95 12.20 -9.40
N THR A 54 3.08 11.90 -10.37
CA THR A 54 1.99 10.91 -10.19
C THR A 54 2.37 9.49 -10.63
N THR A 55 3.64 9.23 -10.94
CA THR A 55 4.10 7.93 -11.44
C THR A 55 4.88 7.19 -10.36
N ILE A 56 4.54 5.91 -10.15
CA ILE A 56 5.23 5.02 -9.20
C ILE A 56 6.01 3.99 -10.00
N LYS A 57 7.33 3.97 -9.87
CA LYS A 57 8.21 3.04 -10.60
C LYS A 57 8.35 1.70 -9.89
N PHE A 58 7.26 0.94 -9.77
CA PHE A 58 7.21 -0.31 -8.99
C PHE A 58 8.25 -1.36 -9.38
N LYS A 59 8.54 -1.54 -10.67
CA LYS A 59 9.53 -2.52 -11.13
C LYS A 59 10.94 -2.18 -10.64
N GLU A 60 11.29 -0.90 -10.64
CA GLU A 60 12.58 -0.43 -10.12
C GLU A 60 12.60 -0.57 -8.59
N LEU A 61 11.53 -0.17 -7.90
CA LEU A 61 11.39 -0.29 -6.45
C LEU A 61 11.49 -1.75 -5.96
N LEU A 62 10.84 -2.71 -6.63
CA LEU A 62 10.91 -4.14 -6.27
C LEU A 62 12.31 -4.73 -6.47
N ASN A 63 13.13 -4.11 -7.31
CA ASN A 63 14.51 -4.54 -7.55
C ASN A 63 15.53 -3.77 -6.67
N ASP A 64 15.09 -2.80 -5.87
CA ASP A 64 15.95 -2.11 -4.92
C ASP A 64 16.38 -3.08 -3.81
N THR A 65 17.70 -3.19 -3.60
CA THR A 65 18.30 -4.09 -2.61
C THR A 65 17.95 -3.73 -1.17
N ARG A 66 17.51 -2.49 -0.91
CA ARG A 66 17.00 -2.02 0.40
C ARG A 66 15.61 -2.57 0.71
N ILE A 67 14.85 -2.98 -0.31
CA ILE A 67 13.54 -3.63 -0.15
C ILE A 67 13.73 -5.13 0.09
N ILE A 68 13.75 -5.52 1.36
CA ILE A 68 13.98 -6.90 1.81
C ILE A 68 12.80 -7.47 2.58
N ASN A 69 12.65 -8.80 2.58
CA ASN A 69 11.71 -9.58 3.41
C ASN A 69 10.31 -8.93 3.52
N THR A 70 10.00 -8.37 4.69
CA THR A 70 8.73 -7.74 5.06
C THR A 70 8.39 -6.52 4.18
N SER A 71 9.35 -5.62 3.94
CA SER A 71 9.15 -4.47 3.06
C SER A 71 8.86 -4.92 1.63
N ARG A 72 9.50 -6.02 1.18
CA ARG A 72 9.24 -6.61 -0.15
C ARG A 72 7.80 -7.11 -0.26
N PHE A 73 7.31 -7.84 0.73
CA PHE A 73 5.90 -8.27 0.78
C PHE A 73 4.94 -7.07 0.67
N ILE A 74 5.16 -5.99 1.42
CA ILE A 74 4.31 -4.79 1.38
C ILE A 74 4.33 -4.14 -0.01
N VAL A 75 5.51 -4.03 -0.64
CA VAL A 75 5.65 -3.46 -1.99
C VAL A 75 4.99 -4.36 -3.05
N GLU A 76 5.13 -5.68 -2.96
CA GLU A 76 4.44 -6.64 -3.84
C GLU A 76 2.92 -6.53 -3.70
N LEU A 77 2.41 -6.37 -2.48
CA LEU A 77 0.99 -6.15 -2.22
C LEU A 77 0.52 -4.81 -2.81
N ALA A 78 1.29 -3.73 -2.64
CA ALA A 78 0.98 -2.44 -3.25
C ALA A 78 0.98 -2.54 -4.79
N TYR A 79 1.95 -3.24 -5.37
CA TYR A 79 2.01 -3.44 -6.82
C TYR A 79 0.83 -4.27 -7.34
N SER A 80 0.39 -5.26 -6.56
CA SER A 80 -0.80 -6.06 -6.86
C SER A 80 -2.06 -5.20 -6.93
N PHE A 81 -2.27 -4.29 -5.97
CA PHE A 81 -3.38 -3.33 -6.03
C PHE A 81 -3.24 -2.35 -7.19
N TYR A 82 -2.04 -1.86 -7.47
CA TYR A 82 -1.78 -0.91 -8.54
C TYR A 82 -2.08 -1.50 -9.94
N THR A 83 -1.70 -2.75 -10.17
CA THR A 83 -1.91 -3.45 -11.45
C THR A 83 -3.24 -4.19 -11.53
N ARG A 84 -3.93 -4.35 -10.40
CA ARG A 84 -5.07 -5.27 -10.22
C ARG A 84 -4.75 -6.72 -10.60
N ASN A 85 -3.48 -7.10 -10.53
CA ASN A 85 -3.01 -8.45 -10.75
C ASN A 85 -2.35 -8.94 -9.46
N PHE A 86 -3.08 -9.77 -8.70
CA PHE A 86 -2.64 -10.21 -7.37
C PHE A 86 -1.56 -11.28 -7.49
N SER A 87 -0.31 -10.84 -7.32
CA SER A 87 0.88 -11.68 -7.32
C SER A 87 1.80 -11.20 -6.20
N VAL A 88 1.80 -11.96 -5.10
CA VAL A 88 2.65 -11.73 -3.94
C VAL A 88 3.44 -13.00 -3.67
N ASN A 89 4.76 -12.92 -3.77
CA ASN A 89 5.65 -14.07 -3.65
C ASN A 89 6.13 -14.23 -2.20
N GLU A 90 6.28 -13.13 -1.47
CA GLU A 90 6.84 -13.09 -0.12
C GLU A 90 5.82 -13.34 1.00
N LEU A 91 4.84 -14.24 0.79
CA LEU A 91 3.80 -14.54 1.78
C LEU A 91 4.37 -15.04 3.13
N SER A 92 5.50 -15.74 3.12
CA SER A 92 6.17 -16.18 4.35
C SER A 92 6.69 -15.02 5.20
N SER A 93 6.97 -13.87 4.59
CA SER A 93 7.45 -12.67 5.28
C SER A 93 6.38 -12.03 6.16
N THR A 94 5.11 -12.37 5.97
CA THR A 94 4.00 -11.94 6.85
C THR A 94 4.19 -12.35 8.31
N ARG A 95 4.91 -13.45 8.58
CA ARG A 95 5.19 -13.92 9.95
C ARG A 95 6.11 -12.97 10.74
N LYS A 96 6.86 -12.11 10.03
CA LYS A 96 7.81 -11.15 10.60
C LYS A 96 7.25 -9.74 10.75
N LEU A 97 6.07 -9.45 10.17
CA LEU A 97 5.36 -8.18 10.40
C LEU A 97 5.07 -8.03 11.90
N ASP A 98 5.13 -6.82 12.43
CA ASP A 98 4.58 -6.55 13.76
C ASP A 98 3.04 -6.66 13.76
N MET A 99 2.44 -6.67 14.95
CA MET A 99 0.99 -6.88 15.09
C MET A 99 0.16 -5.73 14.48
N ASP A 100 0.62 -4.49 14.59
CA ASP A 100 -0.11 -3.32 14.11
C ASP A 100 -0.10 -3.24 12.60
N THR A 101 1.06 -3.50 11.96
CA THR A 101 1.16 -3.59 10.50
C THR A 101 0.35 -4.76 9.95
N ARG A 102 0.32 -5.92 10.62
CA ARG A 102 -0.58 -7.02 10.22
C ARG A 102 -2.04 -6.63 10.28
N ASN A 103 -2.48 -6.04 11.40
CA ASN A 103 -3.86 -5.61 11.59
C ASN A 103 -4.26 -4.57 10.53
N PHE A 104 -3.36 -3.64 10.24
CA PHE A 104 -3.51 -2.66 9.17
C PHE A 104 -3.72 -3.32 7.80
N ILE A 105 -2.88 -4.30 7.43
CA ILE A 105 -3.00 -5.02 6.15
C ILE A 105 -4.31 -5.82 6.09
N ILE A 106 -4.70 -6.50 7.17
CA ILE A 106 -5.99 -7.20 7.25
C ILE A 106 -7.15 -6.22 7.04
N ASN A 107 -7.09 -5.04 7.65
CA ASN A 107 -8.11 -4.00 7.48
C ASN A 107 -8.19 -3.49 6.03
N ILE A 108 -7.05 -3.33 5.34
CA ILE A 108 -7.01 -3.02 3.90
C ILE A 108 -7.72 -4.11 3.09
N LEU A 109 -7.38 -5.38 3.33
CA LEU A 109 -7.94 -6.50 2.56
C LEU A 109 -9.46 -6.60 2.77
N ASN A 110 -9.92 -6.52 4.02
CA ASN A 110 -11.34 -6.53 4.36
C ASN A 110 -12.10 -5.35 3.72
N TYR A 111 -11.51 -4.15 3.75
CA TYR A 111 -12.09 -2.98 3.10
C TYR A 111 -12.20 -3.18 1.59
N TYR A 112 -11.15 -3.72 0.97
CA TYR A 112 -11.11 -3.94 -0.46
C TYR A 112 -12.17 -4.96 -0.90
N GLU A 113 -12.28 -6.09 -0.19
CA GLU A 113 -13.26 -7.15 -0.43
C GLU A 113 -14.70 -6.65 -0.26
N LYS A 114 -15.00 -5.92 0.82
CA LYS A 114 -16.33 -5.34 1.05
C LYS A 114 -16.73 -4.42 -0.10
N LYS A 115 -15.80 -3.58 -0.56
CA LYS A 115 -16.04 -2.65 -1.67
C LYS A 115 -16.24 -3.35 -3.01
N GLU A 116 -15.55 -4.46 -3.28
CA GLU A 116 -15.83 -5.25 -4.49
C GLU A 116 -17.20 -5.91 -4.43
N LYS A 117 -17.61 -6.43 -3.27
CA LYS A 117 -18.96 -7.00 -3.08
C LYS A 117 -20.05 -5.95 -3.31
N GLU A 118 -19.90 -4.74 -2.76
CA GLU A 118 -20.85 -3.63 -2.96
C GLU A 118 -21.01 -3.27 -4.45
N VAL A 119 -19.92 -3.20 -5.21
CA VAL A 119 -19.97 -2.91 -6.65
C VAL A 119 -20.70 -4.01 -7.42
N ASN A 120 -20.45 -5.27 -7.07
CA ASN A 120 -21.07 -6.42 -7.74
C ASN A 120 -22.55 -6.61 -7.39
N THR A 121 -23.02 -6.11 -6.25
CA THR A 121 -24.45 -6.15 -5.87
C THR A 121 -25.29 -5.02 -6.49
N CYS A 122 -24.65 -4.02 -7.09
CA CYS A 122 -25.32 -2.91 -7.78
C CYS A 122 -25.25 -3.02 -9.31
N ALA A 123 -24.78 -4.17 -9.83
CA ALA A 123 -24.81 -4.55 -11.24
C ALA A 123 -25.95 -5.54 -11.51
#